data_AF-A0A0K6G596-F1
#
_entry.id   AF-A0A0K6G596-F1
#
_cell.length_a   1.000
_cell.length_b   1.000
_cell.length_c   1.000
_cell.angle_alpha   90.00
_cell.angle_beta   90.00
_cell.angle_gamma   90.00
#
_symmetry.space_group_name_H-M   'P 1'
#
loop_
_entity.id
_entity.type
_entity.pdbx_description
1 polymer ?
#
loop_
_entity_poly.entity_id
_entity_poly.type
_entity_poly.pdbx_seq_one_letter_code
_entity_poly.pdbx_strand_id
1 'polypeptide(L)'
;MGRLALIQIQKEYVAKLKFRYVEQSAKEDFIKALSSAPEDADMALLASETSAAKTTLKEAKVQLEATFAKHRELAEHIAEENVRVADEVEEAQALAKEIADMQLELARLRRDHPLADRVTQSQAEEILDQQVDQLRDLDEQLQSLSAQHTETRDALTNTLASVDKLRPEAAAKAREAAVRAESGGRDMMEAESQCEWHRSAIQLWRELFNLESVKAVSNNELWLVYAKPRFTLALVFDHITHKFAGARLIDMDMNISESVDLAITANNVPRLIRDILWRLQA
;
A
#
# COMPACT_ATOMS: atom_id res chain seq x y z
N MET A 1 -53.88 111.12 96.82
CA MET A 1 -54.39 109.93 96.08
C MET A 1 -54.90 110.23 94.66
N GLY A 2 -55.24 111.47 94.27
CA GLY A 2 -55.83 111.75 92.94
C GLY A 2 -54.90 111.65 91.71
N ARG A 3 -53.59 111.93 91.85
CA ARG A 3 -52.64 111.90 90.71
C ARG A 3 -52.38 110.48 90.18
N LEU A 4 -52.31 109.50 91.08
CA LEU A 4 -52.11 108.09 90.71
C LEU A 4 -53.34 107.52 89.98
N ALA A 5 -54.55 107.88 90.40
CA ALA A 5 -55.78 107.50 89.71
C ALA A 5 -55.86 108.08 88.29
N LEU A 6 -55.45 109.33 88.10
CA LEU A 6 -55.47 109.98 86.79
C LEU A 6 -54.44 109.35 85.81
N ILE A 7 -53.25 109.00 86.31
CA ILE A 7 -52.24 108.26 85.54
C ILE A 7 -52.76 106.86 85.19
N GLN A 8 -53.49 106.20 86.08
CA GLN A 8 -54.06 104.89 85.82
C GLN A 8 -55.16 104.95 84.74
N ILE A 9 -56.04 105.94 84.78
CA ILE A 9 -57.05 106.18 83.75
C ILE A 9 -56.40 106.47 82.39
N GLN A 10 -55.32 107.27 82.37
CA GLN A 10 -54.56 107.53 81.14
C GLN A 10 -53.89 106.26 80.58
N LYS A 11 -53.33 105.41 81.45
CA LYS A 11 -52.77 104.11 81.05
C LYS A 11 -53.83 103.18 80.49
N GLU A 12 -55.00 103.11 81.12
CA GLU A 12 -56.13 102.32 80.63
C GLU A 12 -56.67 102.84 79.30
N TYR A 13 -56.71 104.17 79.12
CA TYR A 13 -57.10 104.79 77.86
C TYR A 13 -56.10 104.47 76.73
N VAL A 14 -54.80 104.60 76.99
CA VAL A 14 -53.74 104.25 76.02
C VAL A 14 -53.75 102.75 75.70
N ALA A 15 -53.99 101.89 76.69
CA ALA A 15 -54.14 100.45 76.47
C ALA A 15 -55.34 100.11 75.58
N LYS A 16 -56.49 100.75 75.81
CA LYS A 16 -57.69 100.63 74.95
C LYS A 16 -57.44 101.15 73.54
N LEU A 17 -56.69 102.25 73.39
CA LEU A 17 -56.35 102.82 72.09
C LEU A 17 -55.41 101.89 71.31
N LYS A 18 -54.39 101.33 71.97
CA LYS A 18 -53.48 100.33 71.38
C LYS A 18 -54.24 99.07 70.96
N PHE A 19 -55.15 98.58 71.79
CA PHE A 19 -55.99 97.43 71.45
C PHE A 19 -56.83 97.69 70.20
N ARG A 20 -57.52 98.85 70.14
CA ARG A 20 -58.28 99.25 68.95
C ARG A 20 -57.42 99.38 67.70
N TYR A 21 -56.22 99.93 67.81
CA TYR A 21 -55.31 100.07 66.68
C TYR A 21 -54.84 98.71 66.15
N VAL A 22 -54.46 97.78 67.03
CA VAL A 22 -54.07 96.42 66.64
C VAL A 22 -55.25 95.68 66.03
N GLU A 23 -56.44 95.81 66.61
CA GLU A 23 -57.66 95.22 66.06
C GLU A 23 -57.99 95.79 64.67
N GLN A 24 -57.79 97.09 64.47
CA GLN A 24 -58.02 97.74 63.19
C GLN A 24 -56.95 97.36 62.15
N SER A 25 -55.67 97.27 62.53
CA SER A 25 -54.61 96.75 61.67
C SER A 25 -54.87 95.30 61.25
N ALA A 26 -55.30 94.45 62.18
CA ALA A 26 -55.64 93.06 61.87
C ALA A 26 -56.85 92.95 60.94
N LYS A 27 -57.85 93.83 61.11
CA LYS A 27 -58.99 93.92 60.18
C LYS A 27 -58.57 94.41 58.81
N GLU A 28 -57.69 95.41 58.73
CA GLU A 28 -57.15 95.91 57.46
C GLU A 28 -56.31 94.85 56.75
N ASP A 29 -55.48 94.10 57.47
CA ASP A 29 -54.70 93.01 56.90
C ASP A 29 -55.59 91.84 56.46
N PHE A 30 -56.67 91.55 57.19
CA PHE A 30 -57.66 90.55 56.79
C PHE A 30 -58.45 91.00 55.55
N ILE A 31 -58.85 92.27 55.48
CA ILE A 31 -59.50 92.85 54.30
C ILE A 31 -58.54 92.82 53.11
N LYS A 32 -57.26 93.15 53.30
CA LYS A 32 -56.23 93.04 52.27
C LYS A 32 -56.08 91.60 51.78
N ALA A 33 -56.03 90.62 52.69
CA ALA A 33 -55.95 89.20 52.35
C ALA A 33 -57.20 88.69 51.61
N LEU A 34 -58.38 89.19 51.97
CA LEU A 34 -59.63 88.89 51.25
C LEU A 34 -59.66 89.57 49.87
N SER A 35 -59.12 90.78 49.76
CA SER A 35 -59.01 91.53 48.50
C SER A 35 -57.88 91.04 47.60
N SER A 36 -56.90 90.31 48.15
CA SER A 36 -55.88 89.58 47.41
C SER A 36 -56.34 88.16 47.05
N ALA A 37 -57.61 87.82 47.27
CA ALA A 37 -58.19 86.68 46.60
C ALA A 37 -58.04 86.91 45.08
N PRO A 38 -57.61 85.91 44.31
CA PRO A 38 -57.47 86.04 42.87
C PRO A 38 -58.78 86.60 42.32
N GLU A 39 -58.70 87.67 41.53
CA GLU A 39 -59.87 88.23 40.85
C GLU A 39 -60.55 87.10 40.05
N ASP A 40 -61.86 87.18 39.80
CA ASP A 40 -62.59 86.13 39.06
C ASP A 40 -61.91 85.78 37.71
N ALA A 41 -61.15 86.72 37.14
CA ALA A 41 -60.31 86.53 35.97
C ALA A 41 -59.14 85.55 36.18
N ASP A 42 -58.45 85.60 37.32
CA ASP A 42 -57.33 84.70 37.66
C ASP A 42 -57.85 83.29 37.97
N MET A 43 -59.02 83.16 38.60
CA MET A 43 -59.68 81.86 38.75
C MET A 43 -60.11 81.26 37.39
N ALA A 44 -60.57 82.10 36.46
CA ALA A 44 -60.90 81.64 35.11
C ALA A 44 -59.67 81.19 34.31
N LEU A 45 -58.53 81.88 34.45
CA LEU A 45 -57.26 81.49 33.84
C LEU A 45 -56.74 80.17 34.42
N LEU A 46 -56.72 80.03 35.75
CA LEU A 46 -56.34 78.77 36.42
C LEU A 46 -57.27 77.60 36.06
N ALA A 47 -58.58 77.86 35.93
CA ALA A 47 -59.54 76.86 35.46
C ALA A 47 -59.24 76.45 34.00
N SER A 48 -58.86 77.39 33.14
CA SER A 48 -58.45 77.11 31.77
C SER A 48 -57.16 76.28 31.72
N GLU A 49 -56.13 76.66 32.47
CA GLU A 49 -54.86 75.93 32.54
C GLU A 49 -55.01 74.52 33.12
N THR A 50 -55.79 74.36 34.19
CA THR A 50 -56.07 73.04 34.77
C THR A 50 -56.90 72.17 33.83
N SER A 51 -57.82 72.77 33.05
CA SER A 51 -58.56 72.05 32.02
C SER A 51 -57.64 71.57 30.88
N ALA A 52 -56.72 72.42 30.43
CA ALA A 52 -55.73 72.10 29.40
C ALA A 52 -54.71 71.04 29.87
N ALA A 53 -54.23 71.14 31.11
CA ALA A 53 -53.37 70.12 31.72
C ALA A 53 -54.10 68.77 31.88
N LYS A 54 -55.41 68.80 32.14
CA LYS A 54 -56.22 67.59 32.23
C LYS A 54 -56.44 66.94 30.87
N THR A 55 -56.58 67.71 29.79
CA THR A 55 -56.69 67.14 28.42
C THR A 55 -55.37 66.52 27.99
N THR A 56 -54.24 67.21 28.19
CA THR A 56 -52.91 66.65 27.87
C THR A 56 -52.59 65.40 28.69
N LEU A 57 -52.95 65.38 29.98
CA LEU A 57 -52.77 64.18 30.82
C LEU A 57 -53.63 63.01 30.32
N LYS A 58 -54.87 63.27 29.89
CA LYS A 58 -55.74 62.22 29.32
C LYS A 58 -55.15 61.67 28.02
N GLU A 59 -54.69 62.54 27.12
CA GLU A 59 -54.04 62.14 25.87
C GLU A 59 -52.79 61.31 26.14
N ALA A 60 -51.93 61.74 27.07
CA ALA A 60 -50.73 61.00 27.46
C ALA A 60 -51.06 59.64 28.08
N LYS A 61 -52.12 59.53 28.90
CA LYS A 61 -52.58 58.25 29.44
C LYS A 61 -53.05 57.29 28.35
N VAL A 62 -53.85 57.77 27.40
CA VAL A 62 -54.30 56.96 26.27
C VAL A 62 -53.12 56.50 25.40
N GLN A 63 -52.15 57.38 25.14
CA GLN A 63 -50.94 57.01 24.42
C GLN A 63 -50.12 55.97 25.18
N LEU A 64 -49.97 56.14 26.49
CA LEU A 64 -49.23 55.21 27.33
C LEU A 64 -49.89 53.82 27.34
N GLU A 65 -51.21 53.76 27.53
CA GLU A 65 -51.98 52.52 27.46
C GLU A 65 -51.85 51.84 26.09
N ALA A 66 -51.92 52.60 24.99
CA ALA A 66 -51.71 52.08 23.64
C ALA A 66 -50.29 51.53 23.44
N THR A 67 -49.25 52.21 23.97
CA THR A 67 -47.88 51.71 23.89
C THR A 67 -47.67 50.45 24.72
N PHE A 68 -48.28 50.35 25.91
CA PHE A 68 -48.21 49.15 26.73
C PHE A 68 -48.91 47.96 26.08
N ALA A 69 -50.07 48.19 25.46
CA ALA A 69 -50.76 47.15 24.68
C ALA A 69 -49.86 46.64 23.55
N LYS A 70 -49.26 47.54 22.77
CA LYS A 70 -48.33 47.17 21.69
C LYS A 70 -47.09 46.44 22.21
N HIS A 71 -46.51 46.88 23.33
CA HIS A 71 -45.37 46.18 23.95
C HIS A 71 -45.73 44.77 24.41
N ARG A 72 -46.95 44.57 24.90
CA ARG A 72 -47.43 43.26 25.29
C ARG A 72 -47.58 42.33 24.09
N GLU A 73 -48.21 42.80 23.02
CA GLU A 73 -48.33 42.04 21.76
C GLU A 73 -46.96 41.66 21.18
N LEU A 74 -46.01 42.61 21.17
CA LEU A 74 -44.64 42.34 20.71
C LEU A 74 -43.91 41.34 21.62
N ALA A 75 -44.11 41.41 22.93
CA ALA A 75 -43.50 40.47 23.87
C ALA A 75 -44.05 39.05 23.67
N GLU A 76 -45.35 38.90 23.41
CA GLU A 76 -45.98 37.62 23.07
C GLU A 76 -45.43 37.07 21.75
N HIS A 77 -45.35 37.89 20.70
CA HIS A 77 -44.76 37.49 19.41
C HIS A 77 -43.28 37.08 19.53
N ILE A 78 -42.47 37.84 20.29
CA ILE A 78 -41.05 37.51 20.52
C ILE A 78 -40.93 36.20 21.29
N ALA A 79 -41.81 35.93 22.26
CA ALA A 79 -41.80 34.68 22.99
C ALA A 79 -42.11 33.49 22.06
N GLU A 80 -43.10 33.61 21.18
CA GLU A 80 -43.44 32.60 20.17
C GLU A 80 -42.29 32.37 19.17
N GLU A 81 -41.68 33.44 18.67
CA GLU A 81 -40.53 33.32 17.76
C GLU A 81 -39.31 32.70 18.42
N ASN A 82 -39.04 33.04 19.68
CA ASN A 82 -37.92 32.43 20.42
C ASN A 82 -38.11 30.93 20.60
N VAL A 83 -39.35 30.47 20.84
CA VAL A 83 -39.65 29.03 20.90
C VAL A 83 -39.40 28.39 19.54
N ARG A 84 -39.93 28.97 18.46
CA ARG A 84 -39.71 28.46 17.09
C ARG A 84 -38.23 28.38 16.74
N VAL A 85 -37.46 29.44 17.03
CA VAL A 85 -36.02 29.46 16.77
C VAL A 85 -35.28 28.45 17.63
N ALA A 86 -35.70 28.23 18.88
CA ALA A 86 -35.09 27.20 19.73
C ALA A 86 -35.31 25.79 19.13
N ASP A 87 -36.51 25.50 18.65
CA ASP A 87 -36.84 24.23 17.98
C ASP A 87 -36.01 24.05 16.69
N GLU A 88 -35.95 25.08 15.84
CA GLU A 88 -35.12 25.07 14.61
C GLU A 88 -33.63 24.87 14.91
N VAL A 89 -33.13 25.44 16.02
CA VAL A 89 -31.74 25.25 16.46
C VAL A 89 -31.50 23.83 16.94
N GLU A 90 -32.45 23.22 17.65
CA GLU A 90 -32.35 21.82 18.09
C GLU A 90 -32.32 20.87 16.88
N GLU A 91 -33.21 21.08 15.90
CA GLU A 91 -33.22 20.32 14.64
C GLU A 91 -31.91 20.49 13.86
N ALA A 92 -31.41 21.73 13.74
CA ALA A 92 -30.14 22.00 13.08
C ALA A 92 -28.97 21.31 13.78
N GLN A 93 -28.97 21.27 15.12
CA GLN A 93 -27.96 20.55 15.90
C GLN A 93 -28.05 19.03 15.71
N ALA A 94 -29.26 18.48 15.61
CA ALA A 94 -29.46 17.06 15.33
C ALA A 94 -28.93 16.68 13.94
N LEU A 95 -29.30 17.45 12.91
CA LEU A 95 -28.82 17.25 11.54
C LEU A 95 -27.29 17.42 11.43
N ALA A 96 -26.71 18.39 12.12
CA ALA A 96 -25.26 18.59 12.13
C ALA A 96 -24.52 17.37 12.72
N LYS A 97 -25.07 16.73 13.77
CA LYS A 97 -24.52 15.49 14.32
C LYS A 97 -24.63 14.34 13.33
N GLU A 98 -25.79 14.17 12.69
CA GLU A 98 -26.00 13.13 11.67
C GLU A 98 -25.04 13.28 10.49
N ILE A 99 -24.82 14.51 10.01
CA ILE A 99 -23.85 14.80 8.96
C ILE A 99 -22.43 14.45 9.40
N ALA A 100 -22.05 14.78 10.63
CA ALA A 100 -20.74 14.44 11.17
C ALA A 100 -20.54 12.92 11.25
N ASP A 101 -21.55 12.18 11.70
CA ASP A 101 -21.53 10.71 11.77
C ASP A 101 -21.43 10.10 10.37
N MET A 102 -22.24 10.56 9.41
CA MET A 102 -22.16 10.12 8.00
C MET A 102 -20.79 10.41 7.38
N GLN A 103 -20.19 11.56 7.68
CA GLN A 103 -18.84 11.89 7.21
C GLN A 103 -17.79 10.95 7.81
N LEU A 104 -17.95 10.58 9.07
CA LEU A 104 -17.08 9.61 9.74
C LEU A 104 -17.23 8.22 9.12
N GLU A 105 -18.45 7.78 8.82
CA GLU A 105 -18.71 6.54 8.09
C GLU A 105 -18.13 6.56 6.68
N LEU A 106 -18.28 7.65 5.94
CA LEU A 106 -17.66 7.82 4.62
C LEU A 106 -16.13 7.79 4.72
N ALA A 107 -15.54 8.36 5.76
CA ALA A 107 -14.11 8.31 6.00
C ALA A 107 -13.64 6.87 6.30
N ARG A 108 -14.41 6.10 7.10
CA ARG A 108 -14.16 4.68 7.32
C ARG A 108 -14.24 3.88 6.03
N LEU A 109 -15.31 4.07 5.24
CA LEU A 109 -15.46 3.42 3.93
C LEU A 109 -14.34 3.78 2.95
N ARG A 110 -13.86 5.03 2.95
CA ARG A 110 -12.70 5.44 2.13
C ARG A 110 -11.39 4.83 2.59
N ARG A 111 -11.24 4.57 3.90
CA ARG A 111 -10.07 3.89 4.45
C ARG A 111 -10.08 2.40 4.13
N ASP A 112 -11.22 1.75 4.33
CA ASP A 112 -11.39 0.32 4.12
C ASP A 112 -11.46 -0.03 2.63
N HIS A 113 -11.92 0.91 1.78
CA HIS A 113 -11.91 0.82 0.33
C HIS A 113 -11.22 2.05 -0.31
N PRO A 114 -9.88 2.00 -0.43
CA PRO A 114 -9.09 3.04 -1.07
C PRO A 114 -9.60 3.37 -2.47
N LEU A 115 -9.46 4.63 -2.89
CA LEU A 115 -9.87 5.07 -4.23
C LEU A 115 -9.13 4.33 -5.36
N ALA A 116 -7.95 3.78 -5.08
CA ALA A 116 -7.20 2.95 -6.02
C ALA A 116 -7.93 1.66 -6.42
N ASP A 117 -8.77 1.11 -5.53
CA ASP A 117 -9.52 -0.12 -5.76
C ASP A 117 -10.94 0.15 -6.29
N ARG A 118 -11.33 1.43 -6.44
CA ARG A 118 -12.64 1.79 -6.99
C ARG A 118 -12.57 1.83 -8.50
N VAL A 119 -13.01 0.73 -9.10
CA VAL A 119 -13.27 0.66 -10.53
C VAL A 119 -14.68 1.16 -10.84
N THR A 120 -14.83 1.87 -11.95
CA THR A 120 -16.16 2.19 -12.49
C THR A 120 -16.86 0.89 -12.89
N GLN A 121 -18.19 0.89 -12.97
CA GLN A 121 -18.93 -0.31 -13.38
C GLN A 121 -18.41 -0.89 -14.71
N SER A 122 -18.09 -0.01 -15.67
CA SER A 122 -17.49 -0.41 -16.94
C SER A 122 -16.11 -1.08 -16.78
N GLN A 123 -15.26 -0.55 -15.90
CA GLN A 123 -13.94 -1.14 -15.62
C GLN A 123 -14.07 -2.46 -14.86
N ALA A 124 -15.08 -2.59 -13.99
CA ALA A 124 -15.36 -3.84 -13.30
C ALA A 124 -15.84 -4.92 -14.28
N GLU A 125 -16.68 -4.56 -15.25
CA GLU A 125 -17.09 -5.46 -16.35
C GLU A 125 -15.88 -5.89 -17.19
N GLU A 126 -15.01 -4.95 -17.59
CA GLU A 126 -13.77 -5.27 -18.32
C GLU A 126 -12.82 -6.19 -17.53
N ILE A 127 -12.65 -5.95 -16.23
CA ILE A 127 -11.82 -6.82 -15.37
C ILE A 127 -12.46 -8.20 -15.24
N LEU A 128 -13.78 -8.27 -15.12
CA LEU A 128 -14.50 -9.54 -15.03
C LEU A 128 -14.33 -10.34 -16.33
N ASP A 129 -14.47 -9.70 -17.48
CA ASP A 129 -14.22 -10.34 -18.77
C ASP A 129 -12.77 -10.84 -18.89
N GLN A 130 -11.79 -10.02 -18.49
CA GLN A 130 -10.39 -10.45 -18.44
C GLN A 130 -10.16 -11.64 -17.50
N GLN A 131 -10.80 -11.66 -16.33
CA GLN A 131 -10.70 -12.76 -15.38
C GLN A 131 -11.37 -14.03 -15.92
N VAL A 132 -12.48 -13.90 -16.64
CA VAL A 132 -13.15 -15.02 -17.31
C VAL A 132 -12.24 -15.62 -18.39
N ASP A 133 -11.58 -14.77 -19.18
CA ASP A 133 -10.60 -15.22 -20.18
C ASP A 133 -9.41 -15.93 -19.52
N GLN A 134 -8.85 -15.36 -18.44
CA GLN A 134 -7.77 -16.00 -17.68
C GLN A 134 -8.18 -17.35 -17.09
N LEU A 135 -9.40 -17.45 -16.55
CA LEU A 135 -9.94 -18.70 -16.01
C LEU A 135 -10.11 -19.75 -17.10
N ARG A 136 -10.55 -19.33 -18.29
CA ARG A 136 -10.65 -20.21 -19.44
C ARG A 136 -9.28 -20.73 -19.88
N ASP A 137 -8.29 -19.85 -19.98
CA ASP A 137 -6.91 -20.24 -20.34
C ASP A 137 -6.32 -21.22 -19.31
N LEU A 138 -6.56 -20.97 -18.02
CA LEU A 138 -6.11 -21.87 -16.95
C LEU A 138 -6.84 -23.23 -17.01
N ASP A 139 -8.12 -23.26 -17.34
CA ASP A 139 -8.87 -24.51 -17.50
C ASP A 139 -8.37 -25.31 -18.71
N GLU A 140 -8.11 -24.65 -19.84
CA GLU A 140 -7.50 -25.28 -21.03
C GLU A 140 -6.11 -25.85 -20.69
N GLN A 141 -5.29 -25.12 -19.93
CA GLN A 141 -4.00 -25.62 -19.43
C GLN A 141 -4.17 -26.83 -18.50
N LEU A 142 -5.10 -26.79 -17.55
CA LEU A 142 -5.38 -27.91 -16.66
C LEU A 142 -5.84 -29.15 -17.42
N GLN A 143 -6.72 -28.98 -18.41
CA GLN A 143 -7.18 -30.07 -19.26
C GLN A 143 -5.99 -30.68 -20.03
N SER A 144 -5.14 -29.85 -20.64
CA SER A 144 -3.96 -30.33 -21.37
C SER A 144 -2.97 -31.09 -20.47
N LEU A 145 -2.72 -30.58 -19.26
CA LEU A 145 -1.83 -31.18 -18.29
C LEU A 145 -2.41 -32.47 -17.73
N SER A 146 -3.73 -32.53 -17.53
CA SER A 146 -4.42 -33.76 -17.14
C SER A 146 -4.30 -34.85 -18.21
N ALA A 147 -4.41 -34.48 -19.50
CA ALA A 147 -4.25 -35.39 -20.62
C ALA A 147 -2.81 -35.94 -20.69
N GLN A 148 -1.80 -35.06 -20.59
CA GLN A 148 -0.40 -35.46 -20.50
C GLN A 148 -0.12 -36.36 -19.29
N HIS A 149 -0.70 -36.04 -18.13
CA HIS A 149 -0.57 -36.88 -16.94
C HIS A 149 -1.17 -38.28 -17.17
N THR A 150 -2.35 -38.38 -17.79
CA THR A 150 -2.93 -39.69 -18.13
C THR A 150 -2.07 -40.46 -19.14
N GLU A 151 -1.52 -39.80 -20.16
CA GLU A 151 -0.66 -40.43 -21.16
C GLU A 151 0.65 -40.95 -20.54
N THR A 152 1.34 -40.12 -19.75
CA THR A 152 2.56 -40.52 -19.03
C THR A 152 2.29 -41.64 -18.04
N ARG A 153 1.17 -41.61 -17.32
CA ARG A 153 0.74 -42.70 -16.43
C ARG A 153 0.55 -44.00 -17.20
N ASP A 154 -0.11 -43.96 -18.34
CA ASP A 154 -0.35 -45.15 -19.16
C ASP A 154 0.93 -45.66 -19.83
N ALA A 155 1.84 -44.77 -20.24
CA ALA A 155 3.18 -45.14 -20.68
C ALA A 155 3.99 -45.80 -19.54
N LEU A 156 3.90 -45.27 -18.32
CA LEU A 156 4.56 -45.83 -17.13
C LEU A 156 4.02 -47.22 -16.80
N THR A 157 2.70 -47.43 -16.81
CA THR A 157 2.11 -48.75 -16.54
C THR A 157 2.52 -49.77 -17.61
N ASN A 158 2.59 -49.37 -18.88
CA ASN A 158 3.07 -50.22 -19.97
C ASN A 158 4.56 -50.58 -19.83
N THR A 159 5.41 -49.60 -19.51
CA THR A 159 6.84 -49.86 -19.27
C THR A 159 7.05 -50.73 -18.04
N LEU A 160 6.33 -50.50 -16.93
CA LEU A 160 6.34 -51.35 -15.76
C LEU A 160 5.96 -52.79 -16.11
N ALA A 161 4.88 -52.98 -16.87
CA ALA A 161 4.45 -54.30 -17.33
C ALA A 161 5.51 -54.98 -18.22
N SER A 162 6.24 -54.21 -19.04
CA SER A 162 7.35 -54.75 -19.84
C SER A 162 8.56 -55.14 -18.97
N VAL A 163 8.88 -54.35 -17.94
CA VAL A 163 9.96 -54.65 -16.99
C VAL A 163 9.62 -55.91 -16.18
N ASP A 164 8.37 -56.06 -15.74
CA ASP A 164 7.94 -57.26 -15.03
C ASP A 164 7.97 -58.52 -15.92
N LYS A 165 7.77 -58.39 -17.24
CA LYS A 165 7.99 -59.48 -18.21
C LYS A 165 9.47 -59.81 -18.42
N LEU A 166 10.34 -58.80 -18.43
CA LEU A 166 11.79 -58.98 -18.64
C LEU A 166 12.53 -59.43 -17.38
N ARG A 167 11.99 -59.17 -16.18
CA ARG A 167 12.53 -59.64 -14.89
C ARG A 167 12.82 -61.14 -14.84
N PRO A 168 11.90 -62.05 -15.21
CA PRO A 168 12.18 -63.48 -15.23
C PRO A 168 13.23 -63.86 -16.29
N GLU A 169 13.27 -63.20 -17.44
CA GLU A 169 14.28 -63.44 -18.48
C GLU A 169 15.69 -62.99 -18.03
N ALA A 170 15.79 -61.83 -17.37
CA ALA A 170 17.03 -61.35 -16.78
C ALA A 170 17.49 -62.27 -15.63
N ALA A 171 16.57 -62.74 -14.80
CA ALA A 171 16.88 -63.73 -13.75
C ALA A 171 17.35 -65.06 -14.34
N ALA A 172 16.78 -65.50 -15.47
CA ALA A 172 17.24 -66.70 -16.19
C ALA A 172 18.64 -66.51 -16.77
N LYS A 173 18.91 -65.39 -17.46
CA LYS A 173 20.24 -65.05 -17.99
C LYS A 173 21.29 -64.89 -16.89
N ALA A 174 20.93 -64.31 -15.75
CA ALA A 174 21.81 -64.19 -14.60
C ALA A 174 22.15 -65.57 -14.00
N ARG A 175 21.18 -66.49 -13.93
CA ARG A 175 21.41 -67.88 -13.53
C ARG A 175 22.31 -68.61 -14.53
N GLU A 176 22.09 -68.45 -15.83
CA GLU A 176 22.97 -69.00 -16.86
C GLU A 176 24.39 -68.44 -16.80
N ALA A 177 24.53 -67.14 -16.55
CA ALA A 177 25.83 -66.50 -16.37
C ALA A 177 26.55 -66.99 -15.10
N ALA A 178 25.82 -67.17 -13.99
CA ALA A 178 26.38 -67.75 -12.77
C ALA A 178 26.86 -69.21 -12.99
N VAL A 179 26.08 -70.03 -13.70
CA VAL A 179 26.47 -71.40 -14.06
C VAL A 179 27.65 -71.41 -15.05
N ARG A 180 27.75 -70.47 -15.99
CA ARG A 180 28.94 -70.29 -16.84
C ARG A 180 30.15 -69.81 -16.05
N ALA A 181 29.98 -68.97 -15.03
CA ALA A 181 31.07 -68.54 -14.16
C ALA A 181 31.58 -69.70 -13.29
N GLU A 182 30.69 -70.55 -12.79
CA GLU A 182 31.07 -71.78 -12.04
C GLU A 182 31.75 -72.83 -12.94
N SER A 183 31.34 -72.95 -14.21
CA SER A 183 31.92 -73.93 -15.15
C SER A 183 33.14 -73.41 -15.94
N GLY A 184 33.30 -72.10 -16.09
CA GLY A 184 34.40 -71.44 -16.81
C GLY A 184 35.41 -70.71 -15.91
N GLY A 185 35.37 -70.95 -14.59
CA GLY A 185 36.04 -70.14 -13.58
C GLY A 185 37.58 -70.08 -13.61
N ARG A 186 38.26 -70.88 -14.44
CA ARG A 186 39.72 -70.75 -14.64
C ARG A 186 40.06 -69.87 -15.83
N ASP A 187 39.49 -70.15 -17.00
CA ASP A 187 39.79 -69.41 -18.22
C ASP A 187 39.30 -67.95 -18.15
N MET A 188 38.17 -67.71 -17.48
CA MET A 188 37.63 -66.35 -17.29
C MET A 188 38.46 -65.55 -16.28
N MET A 189 38.90 -66.18 -15.18
CA MET A 189 39.74 -65.53 -14.17
C MET A 189 41.15 -65.24 -14.71
N GLU A 190 41.71 -66.15 -15.52
CA GLU A 190 42.96 -65.92 -16.24
C GLU A 190 42.80 -64.81 -17.28
N ALA A 191 41.70 -64.77 -18.03
CA ALA A 191 41.44 -63.71 -19.00
C ALA A 191 41.23 -62.34 -18.33
N GLU A 192 40.52 -62.27 -17.19
CA GLU A 192 40.34 -61.04 -16.41
C GLU A 192 41.67 -60.55 -15.83
N SER A 193 42.47 -61.46 -15.25
CA SER A 193 43.81 -61.15 -14.75
C SER A 193 44.76 -60.66 -15.85
N GLN A 194 44.72 -61.30 -17.03
CA GLN A 194 45.48 -60.84 -18.20
C GLN A 194 44.99 -59.46 -18.67
N CYS A 195 43.68 -59.21 -18.70
CA CYS A 195 43.13 -57.90 -19.06
C CYS A 195 43.53 -56.81 -18.05
N GLU A 196 43.54 -57.11 -16.75
CA GLU A 196 44.01 -56.20 -15.71
C GLU A 196 45.50 -55.90 -15.84
N TRP A 197 46.32 -56.92 -16.10
CA TRP A 197 47.73 -56.74 -16.41
C TRP A 197 47.94 -55.89 -17.66
N HIS A 198 47.17 -56.13 -18.73
CA HIS A 198 47.26 -55.32 -19.95
C HIS A 198 46.83 -53.86 -19.72
N ARG A 199 45.76 -53.62 -18.95
CA ARG A 199 45.32 -52.24 -18.61
C ARG A 199 46.37 -51.50 -17.79
N SER A 200 46.91 -52.14 -16.76
CA SER A 200 47.97 -51.56 -15.93
C SER A 200 49.26 -51.32 -16.71
N ALA A 201 49.66 -52.26 -17.57
CA ALA A 201 50.79 -52.08 -18.48
C ALA A 201 50.56 -50.91 -19.44
N ILE A 202 49.39 -50.80 -20.10
CA ILE A 202 49.06 -49.68 -20.99
C ILE A 202 49.11 -48.34 -20.25
N GLN A 203 48.63 -48.28 -19.01
CA GLN A 203 48.71 -47.08 -18.18
C GLN A 203 50.17 -46.70 -17.88
N LEU A 204 51.01 -47.66 -17.48
CA LEU A 204 52.44 -47.45 -17.27
C LEU A 204 53.13 -46.94 -18.53
N TRP A 205 52.84 -47.54 -19.69
CA TRP A 205 53.39 -47.10 -20.98
C TRP A 205 52.93 -45.68 -21.34
N ARG A 206 51.68 -45.31 -21.04
CA ARG A 206 51.18 -43.95 -21.26
C ARG A 206 51.94 -42.93 -20.41
N GLU A 207 52.16 -43.24 -19.13
CA GLU A 207 52.92 -42.38 -18.23
C GLU A 207 54.39 -42.26 -18.66
N LEU A 208 55.04 -43.38 -19.01
CA LEU A 208 56.46 -43.41 -19.43
C LEU A 208 56.71 -42.59 -20.70
N PHE A 209 55.80 -42.67 -21.67
CA PHE A 209 55.92 -41.95 -22.95
C PHE A 209 55.25 -40.58 -22.94
N ASN A 210 54.73 -40.12 -21.80
CA ASN A 210 53.94 -38.89 -21.67
C ASN A 210 52.78 -38.81 -22.69
N LEU A 211 52.14 -39.94 -22.97
CA LEU A 211 50.96 -40.05 -23.83
C LEU A 211 49.70 -39.78 -22.99
N GLU A 212 48.94 -38.75 -23.35
CA GLU A 212 47.67 -38.42 -22.72
C GLU A 212 46.55 -39.35 -23.22
N SER A 213 46.48 -39.57 -24.53
CA SER A 213 45.50 -40.50 -25.09
C SER A 213 45.95 -41.08 -26.42
N VAL A 214 45.47 -42.28 -26.72
CA VAL A 214 45.63 -42.96 -28.00
C VAL A 214 44.22 -43.20 -28.52
N LYS A 215 43.88 -42.60 -29.67
CA LYS A 215 42.55 -42.68 -30.27
C LYS A 215 42.64 -43.27 -31.68
N ALA A 216 41.98 -44.39 -31.91
CA ALA A 216 41.75 -44.88 -33.26
C ALA A 216 40.51 -44.16 -33.82
N VAL A 217 40.72 -43.16 -34.67
CA VAL A 217 39.63 -42.34 -35.24
C VAL A 217 38.97 -43.03 -36.42
N SER A 218 39.75 -43.83 -37.15
CA SER A 218 39.29 -44.66 -38.27
C SER A 218 40.10 -45.95 -38.28
N ASN A 219 39.67 -46.95 -39.06
CA ASN A 219 40.41 -48.19 -39.26
C ASN A 219 41.83 -47.97 -39.82
N ASN A 220 42.07 -46.80 -40.43
CA ASN A 220 43.34 -46.43 -41.06
C ASN A 220 44.09 -45.33 -40.30
N GLU A 221 43.50 -44.73 -39.25
CA GLU A 221 44.06 -43.54 -38.61
C GLU A 221 44.16 -43.70 -37.09
N LEU A 222 45.38 -43.50 -36.59
CA LEU A 222 45.70 -43.53 -35.17
C LEU A 222 46.22 -42.17 -34.72
N TRP A 223 45.56 -41.57 -33.74
CA TRP A 223 45.97 -40.30 -33.17
C TRP A 223 46.63 -40.54 -31.81
N LEU A 224 47.86 -40.05 -31.68
CA LEU A 224 48.66 -40.06 -30.46
C LEU A 224 48.70 -38.64 -29.90
N VAL A 225 48.11 -38.43 -28.73
CA VAL A 225 48.13 -37.14 -28.03
C VAL A 225 49.20 -37.19 -26.95
N TYR A 226 50.23 -36.35 -27.08
CA TYR A 226 51.30 -36.22 -26.11
C TYR A 226 51.00 -35.05 -25.16
N ALA A 227 51.36 -35.21 -23.88
CA ALA A 227 51.12 -34.20 -22.84
C ALA A 227 52.28 -33.19 -22.72
N LYS A 228 53.54 -33.62 -22.91
CA LYS A 228 54.75 -32.79 -22.73
C LYS A 228 55.87 -33.17 -23.72
N PRO A 229 56.18 -32.33 -24.73
CA PRO A 229 55.41 -31.17 -25.18
C PRO A 229 54.03 -31.58 -25.70
N ARG A 230 53.05 -30.67 -25.65
CA ARG A 230 51.66 -30.98 -26.03
C ARG A 230 51.50 -30.93 -27.55
N PHE A 231 51.31 -32.08 -28.19
CA PHE A 231 51.02 -32.18 -29.62
C PHE A 231 50.25 -33.45 -29.95
N THR A 232 49.49 -33.40 -31.05
CA THR A 232 48.79 -34.57 -31.59
C THR A 232 49.46 -35.04 -32.89
N LEU A 233 49.92 -36.30 -32.88
CA LEU A 233 50.47 -37.00 -34.04
C LEU A 233 49.42 -37.94 -34.62
N ALA A 234 48.95 -37.65 -35.82
CA ALA A 234 48.08 -38.53 -36.60
C ALA A 234 48.94 -39.43 -37.49
N LEU A 235 48.84 -40.74 -37.28
CA LEU A 235 49.46 -41.77 -38.10
C LEU A 235 48.41 -42.35 -39.04
N VAL A 236 48.74 -42.40 -40.33
CA VAL A 236 47.89 -42.92 -41.40
C VAL A 236 48.51 -44.21 -41.92
N PHE A 237 47.71 -45.26 -41.95
CA PHE A 237 48.07 -46.57 -42.47
C PHE A 237 47.27 -46.87 -43.74
N ASP A 238 47.89 -47.58 -44.68
CA ASP A 238 47.19 -48.05 -45.85
C ASP A 238 46.25 -49.21 -45.49
N HIS A 239 44.99 -49.12 -45.90
CA HIS A 239 43.93 -50.09 -45.62
C HIS A 239 44.18 -51.51 -46.15
N ILE A 240 44.96 -51.65 -47.23
CA ILE A 240 45.18 -52.95 -47.89
C ILE A 240 46.48 -53.58 -47.41
N THR A 241 47.55 -52.81 -47.38
CA THR A 241 48.88 -53.34 -47.04
C THR A 241 49.17 -53.29 -45.54
N HIS A 242 48.35 -52.58 -44.76
CA HIS A 242 48.58 -52.23 -43.35
C HIS A 242 49.96 -51.61 -43.08
N LYS A 243 50.61 -51.10 -44.13
CA LYS A 243 51.89 -50.39 -44.02
C LYS A 243 51.64 -48.94 -43.65
N PHE A 244 52.64 -48.35 -43.01
CA PHE A 244 52.64 -46.94 -42.68
C PHE A 244 52.63 -46.11 -43.98
N ALA A 245 51.58 -45.31 -44.17
CA ALA A 245 51.36 -44.52 -45.38
C ALA A 245 51.75 -43.05 -45.19
N GLY A 246 51.68 -42.54 -43.96
CA GLY A 246 52.14 -41.18 -43.65
C GLY A 246 51.81 -40.75 -42.23
N ALA A 247 52.33 -39.59 -41.81
CA ALA A 247 51.96 -38.97 -40.55
C ALA A 247 51.78 -37.47 -40.70
N ARG A 248 50.96 -36.89 -39.81
CA ARG A 248 50.68 -35.46 -39.73
C ARG A 248 50.69 -35.00 -38.28
N LEU A 249 51.30 -33.85 -38.03
CA LEU A 249 51.12 -33.11 -36.77
C LEU A 249 49.92 -32.19 -36.93
N ILE A 250 48.95 -32.26 -36.02
CA ILE A 250 47.73 -31.44 -36.10
C ILE A 250 47.92 -30.10 -35.39
N ASP A 251 48.65 -30.08 -34.28
CA ASP A 251 48.73 -28.92 -33.39
C ASP A 251 50.04 -28.11 -33.52
N MET A 252 50.90 -28.45 -34.49
CA MET A 252 52.22 -27.83 -34.67
C MET A 252 52.61 -27.70 -36.14
N ASP A 253 53.03 -26.48 -36.53
CA ASP A 253 53.53 -26.16 -37.87
C ASP A 253 55.01 -26.51 -38.02
N MET A 254 55.36 -27.79 -37.82
CA MET A 254 56.70 -28.30 -38.07
C MET A 254 56.73 -29.16 -39.32
N ASN A 255 57.69 -28.89 -40.21
CA ASN A 255 57.86 -29.70 -41.40
C ASN A 255 58.54 -31.04 -41.06
N ILE A 256 57.74 -32.10 -41.05
CA ILE A 256 58.16 -33.49 -40.79
C ILE A 256 58.22 -34.35 -42.05
N SER A 257 58.03 -33.76 -43.25
CA SER A 257 58.01 -34.50 -44.53
C SER A 257 59.22 -35.42 -44.72
N GLU A 258 60.43 -34.92 -44.51
CA GLU A 258 61.67 -35.71 -44.65
C GLU A 258 61.70 -36.92 -43.70
N SER A 259 61.28 -36.76 -42.45
CA SER A 259 61.24 -37.86 -41.47
C SER A 259 60.14 -38.87 -41.80
N VAL A 260 59.01 -38.39 -42.32
CA VAL A 260 57.90 -39.24 -42.76
C VAL A 260 58.31 -40.08 -43.98
N ASP A 261 58.96 -39.51 -44.98
CA ASP A 261 59.41 -40.23 -46.19
C ASP A 261 60.43 -41.33 -45.85
N LEU A 262 61.34 -41.04 -44.91
CA LEU A 262 62.32 -42.00 -44.39
C LEU A 262 61.64 -43.14 -43.61
N ALA A 263 60.60 -42.82 -42.84
CA ALA A 263 59.81 -43.78 -42.08
C ALA A 263 58.89 -44.63 -42.95
N ILE A 264 58.36 -44.09 -44.05
CA ILE A 264 57.60 -44.84 -45.07
C ILE A 264 58.52 -45.85 -45.75
N THR A 265 59.71 -45.42 -46.18
CA THR A 265 60.69 -46.29 -46.85
C THR A 265 61.14 -47.45 -45.95
N ALA A 266 61.36 -47.18 -44.66
CA ALA A 266 61.78 -48.19 -43.68
C ALA A 266 60.61 -48.93 -42.99
N ASN A 267 59.36 -48.52 -43.23
CA ASN A 267 58.15 -48.94 -42.51
C ASN A 267 58.33 -48.98 -40.97
N ASN A 268 59.01 -47.96 -40.41
CA ASN A 268 59.40 -47.93 -39.00
C ASN A 268 58.81 -46.71 -38.29
N VAL A 269 57.62 -46.88 -37.73
CA VAL A 269 56.88 -45.85 -36.98
C VAL A 269 57.59 -45.44 -35.67
N PRO A 270 58.16 -46.35 -34.86
CA PRO A 270 58.91 -45.95 -33.67
C PRO A 270 60.07 -45.00 -33.95
N ARG A 271 60.78 -45.20 -35.07
CA ARG A 271 61.87 -44.30 -35.49
C ARG A 271 61.34 -42.89 -35.79
N LEU A 272 60.22 -42.79 -36.49
CA LEU A 272 59.57 -41.50 -36.75
C LEU A 272 59.21 -40.78 -35.46
N ILE A 273 58.56 -41.48 -34.52
CA ILE A 273 58.16 -40.90 -33.24
C ILE A 273 59.38 -40.38 -32.48
N ARG A 274 60.47 -41.15 -32.44
CA ARG A 274 61.72 -40.73 -31.78
C ARG A 274 62.33 -39.51 -32.46
N ASP A 275 62.38 -39.46 -33.79
CA ASP A 275 62.95 -38.33 -34.53
C ASP A 275 62.11 -37.06 -34.33
N ILE A 276 60.78 -37.17 -34.29
CA ILE A 276 59.87 -36.06 -33.99
C ILE A 276 60.06 -35.59 -32.54
N LEU A 277 60.09 -36.51 -31.57
CA LEU A 277 60.30 -36.17 -30.17
C LEU A 277 61.66 -35.51 -29.93
N TRP A 278 62.73 -35.96 -30.60
CA TRP A 278 64.05 -35.34 -30.51
C TRP A 278 64.05 -33.93 -31.09
N ARG A 279 63.42 -33.71 -32.25
CA ARG A 279 63.26 -32.38 -32.87
C ARG A 279 62.40 -31.43 -32.04
N LEU A 280 61.51 -31.94 -31.20
CA LEU A 280 60.66 -31.16 -30.30
C LEU A 280 61.30 -30.88 -28.92
N GLN A 281 62.35 -31.62 -28.56
CA GLN A 281 63.13 -31.42 -27.33
C GLN A 281 64.39 -30.56 -27.53
N ALA A 282 64.89 -30.48 -28.77
CA ALA A 282 66.01 -29.62 -29.18
C ALA A 282 65.55 -28.18 -29.41
#